data_AF-A0AAW0IFD8-F1
#
_entry.id   AF-A0AAW0IFD8-F1
#
_cell.length_a   1.000
_cell.length_b   1.000
_cell.length_c   1.000
_cell.angle_alpha   90.00
_cell.angle_beta   90.00
_cell.angle_gamma   90.00
#
_symmetry.space_group_name_H-M   'P 1'
#
loop_
_entity.id
_entity.type
_entity.pdbx_description
1 polymer ?
#
loop_
_entity_poly.entity_id
_entity_poly.type
_entity_poly.pdbx_seq_one_letter_code
_entity_poly.pdbx_strand_id
1 'polypeptide(L)' 'MMNGNKTIHLLGLFTFNEGTIHVPEELVDDEHPLQYEPFGHIDYVRSEEGQGAENPIKVIQSALLDNH' A
#
# COMPACT_ATOMS: atom_id res chain seq x y z
N MET A 1 26.45 -6.69 -16.37
CA MET A 1 27.46 -6.60 -15.29
C MET A 1 27.48 -5.16 -14.80
N MET A 2 26.79 -4.85 -13.69
CA MET A 2 26.89 -3.53 -13.06
C MET A 2 28.29 -3.38 -12.46
N ASN A 3 29.11 -2.52 -13.06
CA ASN A 3 30.41 -2.15 -12.54
C ASN A 3 30.20 -0.97 -11.57
N GLY A 4 30.32 -1.18 -10.27
CA GLY A 4 29.96 -0.19 -9.27
C GLY A 4 30.65 -0.41 -7.93
N ASN A 5 31.95 -0.12 -7.87
CA ASN A 5 32.76 -0.24 -6.66
C ASN A 5 32.64 1.01 -5.75
N LYS A 6 31.45 1.63 -5.67
CA LYS A 6 31.21 2.86 -4.91
C LYS A 6 30.18 2.63 -3.82
N THR A 7 30.57 2.84 -2.57
CA THR A 7 29.67 2.80 -1.42
C THR A 7 28.58 3.86 -1.58
N ILE A 8 27.33 3.44 -1.50
CA ILE A 8 26.16 4.32 -1.50
C ILE A 8 25.66 4.42 -0.06
N HIS A 9 25.60 5.64 0.47
CA HIS A 9 24.95 5.94 1.74
C HIS A 9 23.55 6.48 1.45
N LEU A 10 22.53 5.89 2.09
CA LEU A 10 21.14 6.27 1.95
C LEU A 10 20.55 6.47 3.35
N LEU A 11 19.74 7.51 3.49
CA LEU A 11 18.92 7.75 4.66
C LEU A 11 17.50 7.97 4.17
N GLY A 12 16.56 7.18 4.68
CA GLY A 12 15.13 7.33 4.41
C GLY A 12 14.40 7.71 5.70
N LEU A 13 13.56 8.73 5.61
CA LEU A 13 12.57 9.03 6.65
C LEU A 13 11.21 8.52 6.15
N PHE A 14 10.60 7.64 6.94
CA PHE A 14 9.27 7.12 6.67
C PHE A 14 8.35 7.52 7.81
N THR A 15 7.14 7.94 7.45
CA THR A 15 6.08 8.25 8.39
C THR A 15 4.99 7.20 8.29
N PHE A 16 4.43 6.84 9.43
CA PHE A 16 3.32 5.91 9.51
C PHE A 16 2.17 6.60 10.23
N ASN A 17 0.97 6.48 9.67
CA ASN A 17 -0.24 6.95 10.31
C ASN A 17 -0.89 5.78 11.08
N GLU A 18 -1.28 6.03 12.31
CA GLU A 18 -2.21 5.16 13.03
C GLU A 18 -3.63 5.56 12.63
N GLY A 19 -4.33 4.68 11.93
CA GLY A 19 -5.69 4.91 11.48
C GLY A 19 -6.00 4.30 10.12
N THR A 20 -7.24 4.54 9.69
CA THR A 20 -7.75 4.11 8.39
C THR A 20 -7.38 5.14 7.33
N ILE A 21 -6.83 4.67 6.22
CA ILE A 21 -6.57 5.44 5.00
C ILE A 21 -7.83 5.38 4.14
N HIS A 22 -8.25 6.54 3.64
CA HIS A 22 -9.40 6.69 2.76
C HIS A 22 -8.96 7.47 1.52
N VAL A 23 -9.53 7.13 0.37
CA VAL A 23 -9.39 7.98 -0.82
C VAL A 23 -10.19 9.26 -0.58
N PRO A 24 -9.60 10.45 -0.74
CA PRO A 24 -10.33 11.71 -0.65
C PRO A 24 -11.51 11.74 -1.62
N GLU A 25 -12.66 12.22 -1.16
CA GLU A 25 -13.91 12.23 -1.94
C GLU A 25 -13.78 13.03 -3.24
N GLU A 26 -12.97 14.10 -3.24
CA GLU A 26 -12.72 14.94 -4.41
C GLU A 26 -11.93 14.24 -5.54
N LEU A 27 -11.36 13.07 -5.27
CA LEU A 27 -10.63 12.25 -6.25
C LEU A 27 -11.47 11.10 -6.80
N VAL A 28 -12.74 10.98 -6.38
CA VAL A 28 -13.67 9.94 -6.84
C VAL A 28 -14.76 10.61 -7.68
N ASP A 29 -14.81 10.26 -8.95
CA ASP A 29 -15.81 10.76 -9.90
C ASP A 29 -16.23 9.68 -10.89
N ASP A 30 -17.12 10.03 -11.82
CA ASP A 30 -17.67 9.10 -12.81
C ASP A 30 -16.60 8.57 -13.78
N GLU A 31 -15.54 9.35 -14.06
CA GLU A 31 -14.42 8.93 -14.91
C GLU A 31 -13.36 8.15 -14.11
N HIS A 32 -13.24 8.43 -12.81
CA HIS A 32 -12.27 7.86 -11.88
C HIS A 32 -13.00 7.23 -10.68
N PRO A 33 -13.65 6.06 -10.86
CA PRO A 33 -14.36 5.41 -9.78
C PRO A 33 -13.40 4.93 -8.69
N LEU A 34 -13.92 4.82 -7.48
CA LEU A 34 -13.20 4.33 -6.32
C LEU A 34 -12.58 2.95 -6.62
N GLN A 35 -11.27 2.84 -6.43
CA GLN A 35 -10.52 1.62 -6.77
C GLN A 35 -10.28 0.70 -5.56
N TYR A 36 -10.33 1.26 -4.35
CA TYR A 36 -9.95 0.60 -3.12
C TYR A 36 -10.86 1.06 -1.99
N GLU A 37 -11.36 0.10 -1.23
CA GLU A 37 -12.03 0.37 0.05
C GLU A 37 -11.06 0.93 1.10
N PRO A 38 -11.54 1.68 2.10
CA PRO A 38 -10.71 2.13 3.21
C PRO A 38 -10.01 0.97 3.94
N PHE A 39 -8.76 1.19 4.35
CA PHE A 39 -7.95 0.16 5.02
C PHE A 39 -7.03 0.73 6.12
N GLY A 40 -6.69 -0.10 7.10
CA GLY A 40 -5.76 0.27 8.17
C GLY A 40 -4.33 0.40 7.65
N HIS A 41 -3.70 1.56 7.86
CA HIS A 41 -2.34 1.81 7.35
C HIS A 41 -1.31 0.85 7.93
N ILE A 42 -1.39 0.57 9.23
CA ILE A 42 -0.46 -0.33 9.92
C ILE A 42 -0.66 -1.78 9.49
N ASP A 43 -1.92 -2.20 9.29
CA ASP A 43 -2.25 -3.54 8.82
C ASP A 43 -1.74 -3.75 7.39
N TYR A 44 -1.87 -2.74 6.54
CA TYR A 44 -1.28 -2.74 5.20
C TYR A 44 0.24 -2.93 5.22
N VAL A 45 0.96 -2.16 6.05
CA VAL A 45 2.42 -2.24 6.16
C VAL A 45 2.88 -3.59 6.72
N ARG A 46 2.06 -4.24 7.55
CA ARG A 46 2.39 -5.51 8.21
C ARG A 46 1.84 -6.76 7.50
N SER A 47 1.01 -6.61 6.49
CA SER A 47 0.41 -7.77 5.80
C SER A 47 1.50 -8.62 5.16
N GLU A 48 1.43 -9.93 5.41
CA GLU A 48 2.30 -10.91 4.76
C GLU A 48 1.76 -11.24 3.36
N GLU A 49 0.44 -11.25 3.18
CA GLU A 49 -0.25 -11.51 1.91
C GLU A 49 0.05 -10.44 0.86
N GLY A 50 0.23 -9.19 1.28
CA GLY A 50 0.57 -8.07 0.39
C GLY A 50 2.04 -8.01 -0.01
N GLN A 51 2.96 -8.67 0.71
CA GLN A 51 4.39 -8.55 0.45
C GLN A 51 4.78 -9.17 -0.90
N GLY A 52 5.44 -8.37 -1.74
CA GLY A 52 5.91 -8.81 -3.06
C GLY A 52 4.82 -8.96 -4.12
N ALA A 53 3.55 -8.70 -3.77
CA ALA A 53 2.46 -8.68 -4.75
C ALA A 53 2.60 -7.47 -5.70
N GLU A 54 2.17 -7.65 -6.95
CA GLU A 54 2.13 -6.55 -7.94
C GLU A 54 1.15 -5.44 -7.51
N ASN A 55 0.03 -5.84 -6.88
CA ASN A 55 -0.93 -4.92 -6.30
C ASN A 55 -1.31 -5.36 -4.86
N PRO A 56 -0.50 -4.98 -3.86
CA PRO A 56 -0.69 -5.40 -2.47
C PRO A 56 -2.05 -5.02 -1.88
N ILE A 57 -2.58 -3.83 -2.22
CA ILE A 57 -3.85 -3.34 -1.66
C ILE A 57 -5.02 -4.23 -2.10
N LYS A 58 -5.05 -4.65 -3.38
CA LYS A 58 -6.11 -5.55 -3.87
C LYS A 58 -6.06 -6.91 -3.17
N VAL A 59 -4.87 -7.47 -2.99
CA VAL A 59 -4.69 -8.77 -2.32
C VAL A 59 -5.19 -8.72 -0.89
N ILE A 60 -4.82 -7.66 -0.15
CA ILE A 60 -5.26 -7.45 1.23
C ILE A 60 -6.79 -7.32 1.30
N GLN A 61 -7.40 -6.59 0.38
CA GLN A 61 -8.87 -6.43 0.36
C GLN A 61 -9.59 -7.73 0.01
N SER A 62 -9.08 -8.53 -0.92
CA SER A 62 -9.65 -9.86 -1.20
C SER A 62 -9.58 -10.77 0.02
N ALA A 63 -8.45 -10.78 0.73
CA ALA A 63 -8.27 -11.61 1.94
C ALA A 63 -9.20 -11.19 3.10
N LEU A 64 -9.56 -9.90 3.18
CA LEU A 64 -10.55 -9.41 4.16
C LEU A 64 -11.98 -9.87 3.83
N LEU A 65 -12.32 -10.01 2.55
CA LEU A 65 -13.64 -10.47 2.10
C LEU A 65 -13.83 -11.98 2.28
N ASP A 66 -12.77 -12.77 2.12
CA ASP A 66 -12.81 -14.24 2.23
C ASP A 66 -12.95 -14.76 3.68
N ASN A 67 -12.83 -13.87 4.68
CA ASN A 67 -12.98 -14.18 6.11
C ASN A 67 -14.42 -14.00 6.65
N HIS A 68 -15.41 -13.82 5.77
CA HIS A 68 -16.84 -13.68 6.10
C HIS A 68 -17.71 -14.70 5.34
#